data_AF-A0A931PIL3-F1
#
_entry.id   AF-A0A931PIL3-F1
#
_cell.length_a   1.000
_cell.length_b   1.000
_cell.length_c   1.000
_cell.angle_alpha   90.00
_cell.angle_beta   90.00
_cell.angle_gamma   90.00
#
_symmetry.space_group_name_H-M   'P 1'
#
loop_
_entity.id
_entity.type
_entity.pdbx_description
1 polymer ?
#
loop_
_entity_poly.entity_id
_entity_poly.type
_entity_poly.pdbx_seq_one_letter_code
_entity_poly.pdbx_strand_id
1 'polypeptide(L)'
;MTNGQRLILWGCVLLLCGYLSLLAQRVVSFELQSTGASSAEKTNPKIVDAVASLSELDVSIAPYRHGVLFFEGASIRIERNGDDGFGVFLVPNGIRSNRIIRFEAKGDARIIVRSTISGERHYRNTASDDFLRITPQTDEVLVFTNDASSIDLLVLSAIDCAESWDSLCADPDYLIAKIGLLETRASNKEELLKILDWTANSIVWSDDIQLTSEANALLKKYGPAQTTTAVFEAEAAGGSSQVASAFLCKVLSDLGYEALTVNFGISPNLTHVSTLVHNPFGDGKFYMLDPTFNAIFVDERSGEWIPFDDLLAGKTLSASILERPVTDRRFLVAIPSLRYTNCRPAKGRSDRQVCWWPDYDFEAYIKEFEDAFAEAGLNPDGSGYMRLLRKTYYSVGNQAGSEVQQKFLDLLETNDIAFAKQ
;
A
#
# COMPACT_ATOMS: atom_id res chain seq x y z
N MET A 1 -47.64 -37.23 -24.57
CA MET A 1 -46.43 -37.61 -23.81
C MET A 1 -46.74 -38.80 -22.92
N THR A 2 -45.94 -39.86 -23.00
CA THR A 2 -46.05 -41.01 -22.09
C THR A 2 -45.51 -40.63 -20.70
N ASN A 3 -45.87 -41.41 -19.66
CA ASN A 3 -45.38 -41.16 -18.30
C ASN A 3 -43.84 -41.18 -18.21
N GLY A 4 -43.17 -41.99 -19.06
CA GLY A 4 -41.70 -42.00 -19.15
C GLY A 4 -41.11 -40.69 -19.70
N GLN A 5 -41.77 -40.07 -20.70
CA GLN A 5 -41.34 -38.78 -21.24
C GLN A 5 -41.49 -37.64 -20.24
N ARG A 6 -42.52 -37.69 -19.36
CA ARG A 6 -42.68 -36.73 -18.27
C ARG A 6 -41.55 -36.84 -17.25
N LEU A 7 -41.15 -38.06 -16.89
CA LEU A 7 -40.09 -38.28 -15.90
C LEU A 7 -38.73 -37.77 -16.39
N ILE A 8 -38.41 -38.01 -17.67
CA ILE A 8 -37.17 -37.52 -18.30
C ILE A 8 -37.17 -35.99 -18.36
N LEU A 9 -38.30 -35.38 -18.74
CA LEU A 9 -38.42 -33.93 -18.80
C LEU A 9 -38.21 -33.29 -17.41
N TRP A 10 -38.78 -33.87 -16.36
CA TRP A 10 -38.59 -33.43 -14.97
C TRP A 10 -37.14 -33.59 -14.49
N GLY A 11 -36.47 -34.68 -14.88
CA GLY A 11 -35.05 -34.88 -14.61
C GLY A 11 -34.15 -33.83 -15.27
N CYS A 12 -34.42 -33.50 -16.55
CA CYS A 12 -33.70 -32.45 -17.26
C CYS A 12 -33.93 -31.05 -16.66
N VAL A 13 -35.16 -30.75 -16.22
CA VAL A 13 -35.48 -29.47 -15.55
C VAL A 13 -34.74 -29.35 -14.23
N LEU A 14 -34.67 -30.42 -13.41
CA LEU A 14 -33.94 -30.40 -12.15
C LEU A 14 -32.43 -30.26 -12.35
N LEU A 15 -31.85 -30.92 -13.36
CA LEU A 15 -30.45 -30.76 -13.72
C LEU A 15 -30.14 -29.34 -14.22
N LEU A 16 -31.03 -28.76 -15.03
CA LEU A 16 -30.88 -27.39 -15.51
C LEU A 16 -31.01 -26.37 -14.37
N CYS A 17 -31.96 -26.56 -13.44
CA CYS A 17 -32.10 -25.72 -12.24
C CYS A 17 -30.89 -25.85 -11.29
N GLY A 18 -30.33 -27.05 -11.14
CA GLY A 18 -29.10 -27.28 -10.38
C GLY A 18 -27.89 -26.60 -11.02
N TYR A 19 -27.75 -26.72 -12.34
CA TYR A 19 -26.67 -26.08 -13.11
C TYR A 19 -26.79 -24.56 -13.12
N LEU A 20 -28.01 -24.02 -13.26
CA LEU A 20 -28.28 -22.58 -13.16
C LEU A 20 -28.07 -22.04 -11.73
N SER A 21 -28.35 -22.83 -10.69
CA SER A 21 -28.01 -22.47 -9.31
C SER A 21 -26.49 -22.44 -9.08
N LEU A 22 -25.75 -23.38 -9.68
CA LEU A 22 -24.28 -23.42 -9.64
C LEU A 22 -23.65 -22.27 -10.43
N LEU A 23 -24.25 -21.89 -11.56
CA LEU A 23 -23.86 -20.70 -12.32
C LEU A 23 -24.21 -19.42 -11.57
N ALA A 24 -25.37 -19.34 -10.91
CA ALA A 24 -25.73 -18.20 -10.05
C ALA A 24 -24.83 -18.08 -8.81
N GLN A 25 -24.24 -19.18 -8.32
CA GLN A 25 -23.19 -19.14 -7.29
C GLN A 25 -21.80 -18.75 -7.84
N ARG A 26 -21.54 -18.94 -9.13
CA ARG A 26 -20.31 -18.45 -9.80
C ARG A 26 -20.44 -17.01 -10.31
N VAL A 27 -21.65 -16.56 -10.60
CA VAL A 27 -22.00 -15.15 -10.72
C VAL A 27 -22.24 -14.62 -9.30
N VAL A 28 -21.21 -14.68 -8.47
CA VAL A 28 -21.04 -13.63 -7.47
C VAL A 28 -20.82 -12.40 -8.32
N SER A 29 -21.89 -11.64 -8.53
CA SER A 29 -21.79 -10.25 -8.92
C SER A 29 -20.66 -9.67 -8.09
N PHE A 30 -19.57 -9.30 -8.75
CA PHE A 30 -18.51 -8.49 -8.18
C PHE A 30 -19.15 -7.13 -7.89
N GLU A 31 -20.02 -7.07 -6.88
CA GLU A 31 -20.16 -5.86 -6.11
C GLU A 31 -18.78 -5.66 -5.51
N LEU A 32 -18.02 -4.79 -6.18
CA LEU A 32 -17.14 -3.84 -5.50
C LEU A 32 -17.97 -3.22 -4.38
N GLN A 33 -18.11 -3.93 -3.26
CA GLN A 33 -18.47 -3.32 -2.02
C GLN A 33 -17.28 -2.44 -1.69
N SER A 34 -17.36 -1.19 -2.14
CA SER A 34 -16.87 -0.03 -1.40
C SER A 34 -17.58 -0.05 -0.04
N THR A 35 -17.19 -1.01 0.81
CA THR A 35 -17.40 -0.84 2.23
C THR A 35 -16.59 0.38 2.56
N GLY A 36 -17.30 1.47 2.84
CA GLY A 36 -16.77 2.69 3.43
C GLY A 36 -16.18 2.38 4.79
N ALA A 37 -15.04 1.69 4.80
CA ALA A 37 -13.99 2.02 5.73
C ALA A 37 -13.45 3.34 5.20
N SER A 38 -13.74 4.43 5.93
CA SER A 38 -12.97 5.66 5.88
C SER A 38 -11.48 5.29 5.99
N SER A 39 -10.83 5.02 4.87
CA SER A 39 -9.40 4.93 4.76
C SER A 39 -8.91 6.37 4.76
N ALA A 40 -8.86 6.95 5.95
CA ALA A 40 -8.07 8.14 6.17
C ALA A 40 -6.65 7.83 5.67
N GLU A 41 -6.29 8.49 4.57
CA GLU A 41 -4.97 8.98 4.23
C GLU A 41 -3.87 8.49 5.19
N LYS A 42 -3.19 7.38 4.82
CA LYS A 42 -1.99 6.89 5.52
C LYS A 42 -0.78 6.83 4.57
N THR A 43 -0.49 7.93 3.85
CA THR A 43 0.83 8.57 4.04
C THR A 43 0.92 8.84 5.53
N ASN A 44 1.98 8.51 6.27
CA ASN A 44 2.06 8.74 7.73
C ASN A 44 1.28 10.02 8.09
N PRO A 45 0.02 9.90 8.59
CA PRO A 45 -0.94 11.00 8.45
C PRO A 45 -0.29 12.14 9.17
N LYS A 46 -0.11 13.27 8.47
CA LYS A 46 0.43 14.46 9.11
C LYS A 46 -0.45 14.66 10.32
N ILE A 47 0.11 14.42 11.51
CA ILE A 47 -0.71 14.38 12.72
C ILE A 47 -1.33 15.76 12.80
N VAL A 48 -2.65 15.84 12.68
CA VAL A 48 -3.39 17.09 12.77
C VAL A 48 -3.84 17.34 14.20
N ASP A 49 -3.92 16.28 15.01
CA ASP A 49 -4.28 16.30 16.42
C ASP A 49 -3.49 15.22 17.17
N ALA A 50 -2.57 15.64 18.04
CA ALA A 50 -1.72 14.74 18.80
C ALA A 50 -2.51 13.87 19.79
N VAL A 51 -3.56 14.40 20.41
CA VAL A 51 -4.35 13.68 21.41
C VAL A 51 -5.14 12.56 20.75
N ALA A 52 -5.82 12.88 19.64
CA ALA A 52 -6.58 11.89 18.88
C ALA A 52 -5.66 10.77 18.35
N SER A 53 -4.55 11.12 17.70
CA SER A 53 -3.60 10.13 17.15
C SER A 53 -2.98 9.22 18.22
N LEU A 54 -2.65 9.76 19.40
CA LEU A 54 -2.13 8.95 20.50
C LEU A 54 -3.22 8.07 21.13
N SER A 55 -4.45 8.58 21.25
CA SER A 55 -5.58 7.82 21.78
C SER A 55 -5.97 6.64 20.88
N GLU A 56 -5.88 6.78 19.55
CA GLU A 56 -6.11 5.68 18.59
C GLU A 56 -5.12 4.51 18.76
N LEU A 57 -3.98 4.78 19.40
CA LEU A 57 -2.94 3.81 19.68
C LEU A 57 -2.97 3.27 21.11
N ASP A 58 -4.04 3.56 21.84
CA ASP A 58 -4.19 3.26 23.26
C ASP A 58 -3.10 3.90 24.14
N VAL A 59 -2.68 5.13 23.79
CA VAL A 59 -1.71 5.92 24.57
C VAL A 59 -2.42 7.15 25.13
N SER A 60 -2.48 7.26 26.45
CA SER A 60 -2.99 8.47 27.12
C SER A 60 -1.88 9.44 27.49
N ILE A 61 -2.25 10.71 27.61
CA ILE A 61 -1.34 11.80 27.95
C ILE A 61 -1.71 12.33 29.32
N ALA A 62 -0.73 12.48 30.21
CA ALA A 62 -0.94 13.04 31.55
C ALA A 62 0.19 14.00 31.94
N PRO A 63 -0.09 15.07 32.72
CA PRO A 63 0.95 15.97 33.18
C PRO A 63 1.91 15.25 34.13
N TYR A 64 3.21 15.56 34.03
CA TYR A 64 4.20 15.17 35.02
C TYR A 64 4.44 16.30 36.01
N ARG A 65 4.23 16.01 37.30
CA ARG A 65 4.37 16.96 38.42
C ARG A 65 3.52 18.21 38.16
N HIS A 66 4.16 19.38 38.16
CA HIS A 66 3.52 20.67 37.98
C HIS A 66 3.48 21.12 36.51
N GLY A 67 3.52 20.19 35.56
CA GLY A 67 3.30 20.50 34.15
C GLY A 67 1.83 20.83 33.89
N VAL A 68 1.57 21.89 33.13
CA VAL A 68 0.26 22.20 32.57
C VAL A 68 0.31 21.91 31.08
N LEU A 69 -0.62 21.11 30.58
CA LEU A 69 -0.65 20.68 29.18
C LEU A 69 -1.61 21.56 28.37
N PHE A 70 -1.13 21.99 27.21
CA PHE A 70 -1.89 22.67 26.18
C PHE A 70 -1.74 21.90 24.87
N PHE A 71 -2.84 21.72 24.16
CA PHE A 71 -2.88 20.95 22.92
C PHE A 71 -3.31 21.86 21.78
N GLU A 72 -2.49 21.95 20.74
CA GLU A 72 -2.80 22.70 19.52
C GLU A 72 -2.38 21.86 18.32
N GLY A 73 -3.39 21.21 17.73
CA GLY A 73 -3.19 20.25 16.65
C GLY A 73 -2.17 19.17 17.02
N ALA A 74 -1.10 19.06 16.23
CA ALA A 74 0.00 18.12 16.43
C ALA A 74 0.91 18.44 17.63
N SER A 75 0.76 19.62 18.24
CA SER A 75 1.67 20.13 19.26
C SER A 75 1.11 19.92 20.66
N ILE A 76 1.98 19.41 21.54
CA ILE A 76 1.77 19.31 22.98
C ILE A 76 2.71 20.31 23.63
N ARG A 77 2.17 21.44 24.06
CA ARG A 77 2.89 22.42 24.85
C ARG A 77 2.75 22.10 26.33
N ILE A 78 3.87 21.99 27.02
CA ILE A 78 3.90 21.77 28.46
C ILE A 78 4.50 23.02 29.10
N GLU A 79 3.78 23.63 30.03
CA GLU A 79 4.28 24.78 30.80
C GLU A 79 4.53 24.40 32.25
N ARG A 80 5.53 25.05 32.84
CA ARG A 80 5.89 24.87 34.24
C ARG A 80 4.94 25.66 35.15
N ASN A 81 4.36 25.00 36.14
CA ASN A 81 3.51 25.60 37.17
C ASN A 81 4.01 25.26 38.61
N GLY A 82 5.33 25.35 38.82
CA GLY A 82 5.97 25.07 40.12
C GLY A 82 7.50 25.03 40.05
N ASP A 83 8.15 24.84 41.20
CA ASP A 83 9.61 24.95 41.32
C ASP A 83 10.37 23.68 40.89
N ASP A 84 9.71 22.53 40.87
CA ASP A 84 10.29 21.25 40.44
C ASP A 84 10.27 21.07 38.91
N GLY A 85 10.95 20.01 38.44
CA GLY A 85 10.84 19.54 37.06
C GLY A 85 9.40 19.30 36.61
N PHE A 86 9.16 19.46 35.32
CA PHE A 86 7.83 19.33 34.69
C PHE A 86 7.95 18.60 33.36
N GLY A 87 6.84 18.04 32.88
CA GLY A 87 6.84 17.27 31.64
C GLY A 87 5.49 16.63 31.34
N VAL A 88 5.54 15.58 30.53
CA VAL A 88 4.37 14.82 30.09
C VAL A 88 4.63 13.32 30.14
N PHE A 89 3.68 12.60 30.71
CA PHE A 89 3.58 11.15 30.60
C PHE A 89 2.79 10.75 29.37
N LEU A 90 3.30 9.72 28.70
CA LEU A 90 2.60 8.91 27.73
C LEU A 90 2.39 7.53 28.37
N VAL A 91 1.14 7.25 28.74
CA VAL A 91 0.76 6.06 29.52
C VAL A 91 0.05 5.06 28.61
N PRO A 92 0.62 3.85 28.46
CA PRO A 92 0.00 2.73 27.74
C PRO A 92 -1.31 2.28 28.39
N ASN A 93 -2.38 2.14 27.60
CA ASN A 93 -3.70 1.72 28.06
C ASN A 93 -4.14 0.40 27.42
N GLY A 94 -3.54 -0.70 27.85
CA GLY A 94 -3.90 -2.03 27.33
C GLY A 94 -3.32 -2.33 25.95
N ILE A 95 -2.16 -1.74 25.66
CA ILE A 95 -1.40 -1.94 24.43
C ILE A 95 -1.03 -3.41 24.25
N ARG A 96 -1.41 -4.00 23.10
CA ARG A 96 -1.15 -5.41 22.75
C ARG A 96 -0.03 -5.61 21.72
N SER A 97 0.40 -4.52 21.08
CA SER A 97 1.45 -4.53 20.05
C SER A 97 2.45 -3.38 20.31
N ASN A 98 3.59 -3.37 19.63
CA ASN A 98 4.54 -2.28 19.78
C ASN A 98 3.99 -0.99 19.17
N ARG A 99 4.35 0.18 19.72
CA ARG A 99 4.07 1.51 19.17
C ARG A 99 5.34 2.31 19.05
N ILE A 100 5.38 3.16 18.05
CA ILE A 100 6.44 4.16 17.86
C ILE A 100 5.78 5.53 17.71
N ILE A 101 6.24 6.49 18.50
CA ILE A 101 5.79 7.88 18.46
C ILE A 101 6.99 8.74 18.12
N ARG A 102 7.05 9.32 16.93
CA ARG A 102 8.09 10.28 16.55
C ARG A 102 7.66 11.67 16.97
N PHE A 103 8.61 12.44 17.49
CA PHE A 103 8.36 13.80 17.93
C PHE A 103 9.57 14.68 17.70
N GLU A 104 9.32 15.94 17.41
CA GLU A 104 10.30 17.00 17.47
C GLU A 104 10.06 17.79 18.76
N ALA A 105 11.11 18.00 19.54
CA ALA A 105 11.04 18.94 20.64
C ALA A 105 11.62 20.29 20.23
N LYS A 106 10.84 21.35 20.42
CA LYS A 106 11.26 22.72 20.11
C LYS A 106 11.75 23.44 21.37
N GLY A 107 12.82 24.23 21.19
CA GLY A 107 13.48 25.01 22.23
C GLY A 107 14.91 24.53 22.52
N ASP A 108 15.68 25.37 23.20
CA ASP A 108 17.10 25.13 23.48
C ASP A 108 17.35 24.31 24.77
N ALA A 109 16.27 23.91 25.44
CA ALA A 109 16.36 23.23 26.72
C ALA A 109 16.72 21.75 26.54
N ARG A 110 17.50 21.22 27.48
CA ARG A 110 17.77 19.79 27.56
C ARG A 110 16.48 19.04 27.89
N ILE A 111 16.10 18.10 27.03
CA ILE A 111 14.94 17.24 27.23
C ILE A 111 15.42 15.83 27.55
N ILE A 112 14.78 15.24 28.55
CA ILE A 112 15.07 13.91 29.04
C ILE A 112 13.85 13.04 28.76
N VAL A 113 14.09 11.90 28.12
CA VAL A 113 13.12 10.83 28.00
C VAL A 113 13.45 9.75 29.01
N ARG A 114 12.44 9.37 29.79
CA ARG A 114 12.47 8.18 30.64
C ARG A 114 11.44 7.17 30.15
N SER A 115 11.85 5.95 29.91
CA SER A 115 10.94 4.82 29.67
C SER A 115 10.99 3.89 30.87
N THR A 116 9.83 3.47 31.37
CA THR A 116 9.73 2.43 32.40
C THR A 116 9.22 1.16 31.72
N ILE A 117 10.00 0.09 31.76
CA ILE A 117 9.70 -1.19 31.11
C ILE A 117 9.81 -2.31 32.14
N SER A 118 8.71 -3.02 32.42
CA SER A 118 8.66 -4.06 33.45
C SER A 118 9.22 -3.58 34.80
N GLY A 119 8.93 -2.33 35.17
CA GLY A 119 9.42 -1.67 36.38
C GLY A 119 10.86 -1.13 36.33
N GLU A 120 11.63 -1.41 35.27
CA GLU A 120 12.98 -0.88 35.10
C GLU A 120 12.95 0.48 34.38
N ARG A 121 13.76 1.44 34.87
CA ARG A 121 13.79 2.81 34.33
C ARG A 121 15.02 3.03 33.45
N HIS A 122 14.78 3.42 32.21
CA HIS A 122 15.79 3.79 31.23
C HIS A 122 15.72 5.28 30.94
N TYR A 123 16.87 5.95 30.89
CA TYR A 123 16.95 7.39 30.65
C TYR A 123 17.81 7.69 29.43
N ARG A 124 17.40 8.68 28.64
CA ARG A 124 18.19 9.23 27.54
C ARG A 124 17.91 10.71 27.35
N ASN A 125 18.91 11.43 26.88
CA ASN A 125 18.71 12.79 26.37
C ASN A 125 18.18 12.69 24.94
N THR A 126 17.26 13.57 24.57
CA THR A 126 16.70 13.60 23.21
C THR A 126 17.40 14.65 22.36
N ALA A 127 17.34 14.47 21.05
CA ALA A 127 17.69 15.48 20.05
C ALA A 127 16.42 15.96 19.32
N SER A 128 16.57 16.85 18.33
CA SER A 128 15.51 17.13 17.34
C SER A 128 15.23 15.87 16.51
N ASP A 129 13.96 15.56 16.26
CA ASP A 129 13.48 14.35 15.54
C ASP A 129 13.85 13.02 16.23
N ASP A 130 13.26 12.80 17.41
CA ASP A 130 13.48 11.60 18.22
C ASP A 130 12.20 10.73 18.26
N PHE A 131 12.31 9.49 18.77
CA PHE A 131 11.17 8.56 18.82
C PHE A 131 10.99 7.88 20.18
N LEU A 132 9.74 7.67 20.58
CA LEU A 132 9.38 6.95 21.79
C LEU A 132 8.92 5.55 21.40
N ARG A 133 9.45 4.56 22.12
CA ARG A 133 9.03 3.17 22.01
C ARG A 133 8.07 2.86 23.15
N ILE A 134 6.92 2.29 22.80
CA ILE A 134 5.98 1.75 23.76
C ILE A 134 5.67 0.30 23.37
N THR A 135 5.90 -0.63 24.27
CA THR A 135 5.64 -2.06 24.08
C THR A 135 4.56 -2.54 25.04
N PRO A 136 4.03 -3.77 24.90
CA PRO A 136 3.13 -4.36 25.90
C PRO A 136 3.72 -4.46 27.32
N GLN A 137 5.04 -4.34 27.46
CA GLN A 137 5.76 -4.34 28.74
C GLN A 137 6.13 -2.94 29.22
N THR A 138 5.83 -1.90 28.45
CA THR A 138 6.09 -0.51 28.85
C THR A 138 5.01 -0.08 29.83
N ASP A 139 5.43 0.38 31.00
CA ASP A 139 4.52 0.87 32.04
C ASP A 139 4.18 2.35 31.79
N GLU A 140 5.18 3.13 31.38
CA GLU A 140 5.05 4.57 31.08
C GLU A 140 6.25 5.06 30.27
N VAL A 141 6.04 6.15 29.52
CA VAL A 141 7.10 6.98 28.96
C VAL A 141 6.91 8.41 29.46
N LEU A 142 7.99 9.05 29.88
CA LEU A 142 8.00 10.40 30.41
C LEU A 142 8.96 11.26 29.57
N VAL A 143 8.47 12.38 29.07
CA VAL A 143 9.27 13.44 28.45
C VAL A 143 9.29 14.63 29.40
N PHE A 144 10.45 15.06 29.87
CA PHE A 144 10.53 16.12 30.90
C PHE A 144 11.80 16.96 30.80
N THR A 145 11.77 18.13 31.45
CA THR A 145 12.94 18.98 31.66
C THR A 145 12.88 19.64 33.04
N ASN A 146 14.06 20.04 33.54
CA ASN A 146 14.19 20.94 34.69
C ASN A 146 14.65 22.34 34.27
N ASP A 147 15.11 22.50 33.02
CA ASP A 147 15.96 23.61 32.58
C ASP A 147 15.16 24.67 31.79
N ALA A 148 13.86 24.48 31.62
CA ALA A 148 12.98 25.38 30.86
C ALA A 148 11.80 25.90 31.69
N SER A 149 11.09 26.89 31.14
CA SER A 149 9.75 27.29 31.58
C SER A 149 8.63 26.61 30.77
N SER A 150 8.94 26.13 29.56
CA SER A 150 8.02 25.36 28.72
C SER A 150 8.78 24.38 27.81
N ILE A 151 8.08 23.36 27.33
CA ILE A 151 8.53 22.45 26.27
C ILE A 151 7.41 22.38 25.23
N ASP A 152 7.75 22.49 23.96
CA ASP A 152 6.81 22.22 22.86
C ASP A 152 7.22 20.92 22.17
N LEU A 153 6.34 19.91 22.24
CA LEU A 153 6.53 18.63 21.54
C LEU A 153 5.61 18.59 20.32
N LEU A 154 6.19 18.56 19.13
CA LEU A 154 5.46 18.34 17.89
C LEU A 154 5.45 16.84 17.58
N VAL A 155 4.30 16.18 17.67
CA VAL A 155 4.18 14.76 17.31
C VAL A 155 4.17 14.65 15.79
N LEU A 156 5.18 13.98 15.24
CA LEU A 156 5.40 13.86 13.80
C LEU A 156 4.66 12.66 13.21
N SER A 157 4.71 11.52 13.91
CA SER A 157 3.97 10.31 13.53
C SER A 157 3.76 9.39 14.74
N ALA A 158 2.74 8.53 14.64
CA ALA A 158 2.42 7.56 15.66
C ALA A 158 1.95 6.26 14.98
N ILE A 159 2.67 5.16 15.18
CA ILE A 159 2.57 3.94 14.37
C ILE A 159 2.38 2.72 15.27
N ASP A 160 1.45 1.82 14.92
CA ASP A 160 1.35 0.46 15.48
C ASP A 160 2.27 -0.48 14.70
N CYS A 161 3.26 -1.04 15.39
CA CYS A 161 4.27 -1.91 14.83
C CYS A 161 3.95 -3.41 14.96
N ALA A 162 2.71 -3.77 15.30
CA ALA A 162 2.27 -5.15 15.55
C ALA A 162 3.07 -5.87 16.67
N GLU A 163 2.86 -7.17 16.84
CA GLU A 163 3.38 -7.94 17.98
C GLU A 163 4.91 -8.13 17.94
N SER A 164 5.50 -8.22 16.76
CA SER A 164 6.96 -8.31 16.59
C SER A 164 7.60 -6.93 16.60
N TRP A 165 8.60 -6.75 17.45
CA TRP A 165 9.52 -5.62 17.31
C TRP A 165 10.35 -5.88 16.05
N ASP A 166 9.96 -5.26 14.94
CA ASP A 166 10.76 -5.28 13.74
C ASP A 166 11.52 -3.96 13.66
N SER A 167 12.85 -4.01 13.55
CA SER A 167 13.71 -2.82 13.38
C SER A 167 13.24 -1.92 12.23
N LEU A 168 12.48 -2.50 11.32
CA LEU A 168 11.89 -1.93 10.11
C LEU A 168 10.73 -0.97 10.37
N CYS A 169 10.09 -1.08 11.52
CA CYS A 169 9.07 -0.11 11.94
C CYS A 169 9.71 1.12 12.60
N ALA A 170 10.93 0.97 13.13
CA ALA A 170 11.67 2.03 13.82
C ALA A 170 12.61 2.81 12.91
N ASP A 171 13.12 2.20 11.84
CA ASP A 171 14.02 2.83 10.88
C ASP A 171 13.23 3.46 9.71
N PRO A 172 13.09 4.80 9.66
CA PRO A 172 12.35 5.48 8.61
C PRO A 172 13.09 5.43 7.27
N ASP A 173 14.39 5.15 7.31
CA ASP A 173 15.28 5.10 6.17
C ASP A 173 15.45 3.67 5.66
N TYR A 174 14.80 2.67 6.29
CA TYR A 174 14.93 1.28 5.86
C TYR A 174 14.55 1.10 4.38
N LEU A 175 13.42 1.67 3.96
CA LEU A 175 12.99 1.58 2.56
C LEU A 175 13.95 2.33 1.64
N ILE A 176 14.41 3.52 2.04
CA ILE A 176 15.39 4.31 1.29
C ILE A 176 16.67 3.49 1.08
N ALA A 177 17.20 2.88 2.14
CA ALA A 177 18.40 2.04 2.10
C ALA A 177 18.18 0.75 1.30
N LYS A 178 17.01 0.11 1.42
CA LYS A 178 16.69 -1.11 0.67
C LYS A 178 16.48 -0.89 -0.81
N ILE A 179 15.88 0.24 -1.19
CA ILE A 179 15.69 0.62 -2.59
C ILE A 179 16.99 1.19 -3.18
N GLY A 180 17.88 1.73 -2.33
CA GLY A 180 19.12 2.38 -2.76
C GLY A 180 18.89 3.81 -3.25
N LEU A 181 17.99 4.54 -2.59
CA LEU A 181 17.71 5.96 -2.86
C LEU A 181 18.72 6.87 -2.15
N LEU A 182 18.90 8.08 -2.66
CA LEU A 182 19.72 9.11 -2.01
C LEU A 182 18.87 9.88 -0.98
N GLU A 183 19.48 10.31 0.12
CA GLU A 183 18.79 11.09 1.17
C GLU A 183 18.29 12.46 0.68
N THR A 184 18.93 13.03 -0.34
CA THR A 184 18.56 14.32 -0.94
C THR A 184 17.55 14.12 -2.08
N ARG A 185 16.26 14.17 -1.71
CA ARG A 185 15.10 13.79 -2.54
C ARG A 185 14.75 14.79 -3.63
N ALA A 186 15.54 14.88 -4.69
CA ALA A 186 15.08 15.53 -5.92
C ALA A 186 14.27 14.51 -6.74
N SER A 187 12.94 14.60 -6.67
CA SER A 187 12.07 13.69 -7.42
C SER A 187 12.41 13.68 -8.91
N ASN A 188 12.84 12.53 -9.41
CA ASN A 188 13.30 12.36 -10.78
C ASN A 188 12.99 10.97 -11.34
N LYS A 189 13.14 10.82 -12.66
CA LYS A 189 12.83 9.57 -13.36
C LYS A 189 13.64 8.38 -12.83
N GLU A 190 14.92 8.57 -12.50
CA GLU A 190 15.78 7.48 -12.02
C GLU A 190 15.34 6.96 -10.65
N GLU A 191 14.92 7.84 -9.74
CA GLU A 191 14.38 7.43 -8.44
C GLU A 191 13.09 6.63 -8.57
N LEU A 192 12.14 7.10 -9.39
CA LEU A 192 10.90 6.37 -9.66
C LEU A 192 11.16 4.99 -10.28
N LEU A 193 12.15 4.88 -11.17
CA LEU A 193 12.56 3.60 -11.74
C LEU A 193 13.16 2.66 -10.69
N LYS A 194 13.99 3.17 -9.76
CA LYS A 194 14.53 2.35 -8.66
C LYS A 194 13.41 1.83 -7.75
N ILE A 195 12.43 2.69 -7.43
CA ILE A 195 11.26 2.30 -6.63
C ILE A 195 10.45 1.21 -7.36
N LEU A 196 10.19 1.40 -8.65
CA LEU A 196 9.46 0.45 -9.48
C LEU A 196 10.21 -0.89 -9.60
N ASP A 197 11.49 -0.86 -9.95
CA ASP A 197 12.35 -2.05 -10.08
C ASP A 197 12.40 -2.82 -8.76
N TRP A 198 12.64 -2.14 -7.64
CA TRP A 198 12.64 -2.76 -6.33
C TRP A 198 11.29 -3.38 -5.98
N THR A 199 10.19 -2.68 -6.25
CA THR A 199 8.85 -3.17 -5.95
C THR A 199 8.53 -4.43 -6.75
N ALA A 200 8.75 -4.39 -8.06
CA ALA A 200 8.47 -5.50 -8.97
C ALA A 200 9.27 -6.77 -8.64
N ASN A 201 10.48 -6.63 -8.09
CA ASN A 201 11.34 -7.73 -7.66
C ASN A 201 11.10 -8.17 -6.19
N SER A 202 10.45 -7.34 -5.37
CA SER A 202 10.19 -7.67 -3.95
C SER A 202 8.92 -8.50 -3.76
N ILE A 203 7.99 -8.44 -4.70
CA ILE A 203 6.70 -9.14 -4.59
C ILE A 203 6.86 -10.63 -4.89
N VAL A 204 6.28 -11.46 -4.03
CA VAL A 204 6.00 -12.87 -4.34
C VAL A 204 4.62 -12.94 -5.00
N TRP A 205 4.56 -13.42 -6.24
CA TRP A 205 3.36 -13.46 -7.07
C TRP A 205 2.48 -14.66 -6.75
N SER A 206 1.17 -14.56 -6.95
CA SER A 206 0.26 -15.70 -6.89
C SER A 206 -0.98 -15.46 -7.75
N ASP A 207 -1.43 -16.51 -8.42
CA ASP A 207 -2.71 -16.59 -9.12
C ASP A 207 -3.83 -17.15 -8.20
N ASP A 208 -3.49 -17.57 -6.98
CA ASP A 208 -4.44 -18.05 -5.98
C ASP A 208 -5.18 -16.85 -5.36
N ILE A 209 -6.49 -16.83 -5.57
CA ILE A 209 -7.40 -15.78 -5.07
C ILE A 209 -7.34 -15.68 -3.55
N GLN A 210 -7.22 -16.80 -2.84
CA GLN A 210 -7.16 -16.79 -1.38
C GLN A 210 -5.86 -16.15 -0.90
N LEU A 211 -4.72 -16.51 -1.48
CA LEU A 211 -3.42 -15.91 -1.14
C LEU A 211 -3.38 -14.42 -1.49
N THR A 212 -3.96 -14.02 -2.62
CA THR A 212 -4.08 -12.62 -3.02
C THR A 212 -4.95 -11.83 -2.04
N SER A 213 -6.06 -12.41 -1.59
CA SER A 213 -6.93 -11.79 -0.59
C SER A 213 -6.23 -11.64 0.76
N GLU A 214 -5.48 -12.66 1.19
CA GLU A 214 -4.68 -12.62 2.41
C GLU A 214 -3.60 -11.53 2.33
N ALA A 215 -2.87 -11.44 1.21
CA ALA A 215 -1.89 -10.38 0.98
C ALA A 215 -2.56 -8.99 1.07
N ASN A 216 -3.66 -8.76 0.35
CA ASN A 216 -4.41 -7.51 0.41
C ASN A 216 -4.83 -7.12 1.84
N ALA A 217 -5.24 -8.07 2.67
CA ALA A 217 -5.57 -7.82 4.07
C ALA A 217 -4.34 -7.39 4.89
N LEU A 218 -3.18 -8.02 4.65
CA LEU A 218 -1.93 -7.68 5.33
C LEU A 218 -1.36 -6.33 4.88
N LEU A 219 -1.48 -5.98 3.59
CA LEU A 219 -1.10 -4.65 3.08
C LEU A 219 -1.85 -3.50 3.76
N LYS A 220 -3.13 -3.72 4.12
CA LYS A 220 -3.94 -2.74 4.87
C LYS A 220 -3.44 -2.58 6.31
N LYS A 221 -2.88 -3.65 6.90
CA LYS A 221 -2.41 -3.67 8.28
C LYS A 221 -1.00 -3.11 8.43
N TYR A 222 -0.09 -3.43 7.51
CA TYR A 222 1.34 -3.19 7.66
C TYR A 222 1.83 -2.01 6.83
N GLY A 223 2.85 -1.29 7.33
CA GLY A 223 3.64 -0.33 6.54
C GLY A 223 4.36 -1.01 5.36
N PRO A 224 4.92 -0.27 4.38
CA PRO A 224 5.59 -0.90 3.24
C PRO A 224 6.80 -1.75 3.68
N ALA A 225 7.63 -1.25 4.60
CA ALA A 225 8.78 -1.99 5.14
C ALA A 225 8.38 -3.34 5.77
N GLN A 226 7.36 -3.32 6.63
CA GLN A 226 6.79 -4.52 7.25
C GLN A 226 6.12 -5.44 6.23
N THR A 227 5.47 -4.89 5.20
CA THR A 227 4.86 -5.70 4.14
C THR A 227 5.93 -6.51 3.42
N THR A 228 7.07 -5.89 3.08
CA THR A 228 8.20 -6.60 2.45
C THR A 228 8.61 -7.81 3.28
N THR A 229 8.84 -7.64 4.58
CA THR A 229 9.42 -8.71 5.40
C THR A 229 8.39 -9.73 5.87
N ALA A 230 7.25 -9.26 6.40
CA ALA A 230 6.24 -10.13 7.00
C ALA A 230 5.33 -10.80 5.96
N VAL A 231 5.26 -10.28 4.73
CA VAL A 231 4.43 -10.85 3.67
C VAL A 231 5.29 -11.51 2.60
N PHE A 232 6.13 -10.75 1.92
CA PHE A 232 6.81 -11.23 0.71
C PHE A 232 8.09 -12.04 1.03
N GLU A 233 9.02 -11.54 1.84
CA GLU A 233 10.24 -12.29 2.22
C GLU A 233 9.93 -13.52 3.08
N ALA A 234 8.90 -13.41 3.94
CA ALA A 234 8.38 -14.51 4.73
C ALA A 234 7.53 -15.50 3.90
N GLU A 235 7.19 -15.18 2.65
CA GLU A 235 6.32 -15.99 1.78
C GLU A 235 4.96 -16.30 2.43
N ALA A 236 4.50 -15.38 3.30
CA ALA A 236 3.28 -15.54 4.05
C ALA A 236 2.04 -15.39 3.17
N ALA A 237 2.12 -14.66 2.05
CA ALA A 237 1.07 -14.57 1.04
C ALA A 237 1.69 -14.23 -0.32
N GLY A 238 0.87 -14.19 -1.38
CA GLY A 238 1.31 -13.80 -2.73
C GLY A 238 0.38 -12.78 -3.36
N GLY A 239 0.91 -11.98 -4.29
CA GLY A 239 0.20 -10.87 -4.92
C GLY A 239 -0.15 -11.09 -6.38
N SER A 240 -1.24 -10.47 -6.81
CA SER A 240 -1.58 -10.22 -8.21
C SER A 240 -1.28 -8.76 -8.59
N SER A 241 -1.65 -8.31 -9.79
CA SER A 241 -1.53 -6.91 -10.21
C SER A 241 -2.15 -5.93 -9.21
N GLN A 242 -3.26 -6.32 -8.57
CA GLN A 242 -3.91 -5.52 -7.54
C GLN A 242 -3.01 -5.31 -6.31
N VAL A 243 -2.45 -6.40 -5.77
CA VAL A 243 -1.57 -6.35 -4.59
C VAL A 243 -0.28 -5.63 -4.92
N ALA A 244 0.28 -5.89 -6.10
CA ALA A 244 1.51 -5.27 -6.57
C ALA A 244 1.38 -3.74 -6.67
N SER A 245 0.31 -3.28 -7.31
CA SER A 245 0.03 -1.85 -7.48
C SER A 245 -0.35 -1.18 -6.17
N ALA A 246 -1.13 -1.84 -5.31
CA ALA A 246 -1.41 -1.33 -3.97
C ALA A 246 -0.14 -1.20 -3.12
N PHE A 247 0.79 -2.16 -3.22
CA PHE A 247 2.06 -2.11 -2.52
C PHE A 247 2.97 -0.99 -3.06
N LEU A 248 3.12 -0.87 -4.39
CA LEU A 248 3.88 0.22 -5.02
C LEU A 248 3.32 1.59 -4.63
N CYS A 249 2.00 1.76 -4.71
CA CYS A 249 1.32 2.98 -4.28
C CYS A 249 1.66 3.31 -2.82
N LYS A 250 1.65 2.33 -1.93
CA LYS A 250 1.99 2.51 -0.51
C LYS A 250 3.44 2.94 -0.32
N VAL A 251 4.38 2.33 -1.05
CA VAL A 251 5.81 2.68 -1.01
C VAL A 251 6.01 4.13 -1.49
N LEU A 252 5.39 4.50 -2.61
CA LEU A 252 5.45 5.85 -3.17
C LEU A 252 4.89 6.88 -2.19
N SER A 253 3.72 6.62 -1.62
CA SER A 253 3.11 7.47 -0.59
C SER A 253 4.02 7.65 0.63
N ASP A 254 4.64 6.58 1.12
CA ASP A 254 5.58 6.65 2.26
C ASP A 254 6.82 7.49 1.95
N LEU A 255 7.25 7.48 0.68
CA LEU A 255 8.35 8.32 0.18
C LEU A 255 7.92 9.77 -0.14
N GLY A 256 6.65 10.12 0.06
CA GLY A 256 6.10 11.46 -0.12
C GLY A 256 5.55 11.77 -1.51
N TYR A 257 5.36 10.76 -2.35
CA TYR A 257 4.72 10.92 -3.66
C TYR A 257 3.19 10.90 -3.55
N GLU A 258 2.54 11.75 -4.33
CA GLU A 258 1.09 11.69 -4.54
C GLU A 258 0.76 10.54 -5.50
N ALA A 259 0.43 9.37 -4.96
CA ALA A 259 0.20 8.15 -5.74
C ALA A 259 -1.18 7.55 -5.46
N LEU A 260 -1.82 6.98 -6.49
CA LEU A 260 -3.08 6.23 -6.40
C LEU A 260 -3.05 4.97 -7.26
N THR A 261 -3.87 3.99 -6.91
CA THR A 261 -4.08 2.82 -7.79
C THR A 261 -5.24 3.07 -8.75
N VAL A 262 -5.11 2.61 -9.98
CA VAL A 262 -6.23 2.58 -10.95
C VAL A 262 -6.49 1.16 -11.38
N ASN A 263 -7.75 0.76 -11.32
CA ASN A 263 -8.24 -0.46 -11.93
C ASN A 263 -8.96 -0.10 -13.22
N PHE A 264 -8.54 -0.65 -14.35
CA PHE A 264 -9.15 -0.41 -15.65
C PHE A 264 -9.46 -1.72 -16.35
N GLY A 265 -10.59 -1.77 -17.03
CA GLY A 265 -11.05 -2.98 -17.70
C GLY A 265 -12.42 -2.84 -18.35
N ILE A 266 -12.76 -3.77 -19.23
CA ILE A 266 -14.04 -3.78 -19.95
C ILE A 266 -15.06 -4.74 -19.35
N SER A 267 -14.61 -5.64 -18.48
CA SER A 267 -15.45 -6.56 -17.72
C SER A 267 -14.73 -6.95 -16.42
N PRO A 268 -15.43 -7.47 -15.40
CA PRO A 268 -14.79 -7.97 -14.18
C PRO A 268 -13.74 -9.06 -14.39
N ASN A 269 -13.80 -9.77 -15.53
CA ASN A 269 -12.86 -10.84 -15.89
C ASN A 269 -11.67 -10.34 -16.71
N LEU A 270 -11.72 -9.10 -17.19
CA LEU A 270 -10.64 -8.47 -17.95
C LEU A 270 -10.38 -7.08 -17.41
N THR A 271 -9.73 -7.06 -16.25
CA THR A 271 -9.29 -5.86 -15.56
C THR A 271 -7.82 -5.93 -15.21
N HIS A 272 -7.16 -4.78 -15.14
CA HIS A 272 -5.79 -4.66 -14.69
C HIS A 272 -5.67 -3.50 -13.70
N VAL A 273 -4.84 -3.69 -12.67
CA VAL A 273 -4.60 -2.65 -11.66
C VAL A 273 -3.17 -2.17 -11.77
N SER A 274 -3.00 -0.87 -11.97
CA SER A 274 -1.70 -0.19 -12.05
C SER A 274 -1.62 0.98 -11.06
N THR A 275 -0.48 1.66 -11.01
CA THR A 275 -0.26 2.81 -10.10
C THR A 275 -0.03 4.08 -10.90
N LEU A 276 -0.70 5.17 -10.54
CA LEU A 276 -0.44 6.51 -11.05
C LEU A 276 0.29 7.33 -10.00
N VAL A 277 1.26 8.14 -10.43
CA VAL A 277 1.92 9.18 -9.63
C VAL A 277 1.62 10.53 -10.23
N HIS A 278 1.11 11.44 -9.41
CA HIS A 278 0.79 12.81 -9.79
C HIS A 278 1.97 13.74 -9.54
N ASN A 279 2.25 14.59 -10.52
CA ASN A 279 3.24 15.66 -10.46
C ASN A 279 4.65 15.24 -9.98
N PRO A 280 5.20 14.07 -10.38
CA PRO A 280 6.53 13.68 -9.91
C PRO A 280 7.63 14.61 -10.43
N PHE A 281 7.40 15.34 -11.52
CA PHE A 281 8.39 16.19 -12.18
C PHE A 281 8.05 17.68 -12.14
N GLY A 282 7.05 18.08 -11.36
CA GLY A 282 6.65 19.49 -11.23
C GLY A 282 5.80 20.03 -12.39
N ASP A 283 5.25 19.17 -13.24
CA ASP A 283 4.46 19.50 -14.43
C ASP A 283 2.94 19.35 -14.27
N GLY A 284 2.47 18.90 -13.11
CA GLY A 284 1.06 18.70 -12.80
C GLY A 284 0.41 17.52 -13.54
N LYS A 285 1.19 16.53 -13.98
CA LYS A 285 0.72 15.40 -14.79
C LYS A 285 0.70 14.08 -14.04
N PHE A 286 -0.14 13.15 -14.49
CA PHE A 286 -0.09 11.76 -14.03
C PHE A 286 0.88 10.94 -14.87
N TYR A 287 1.61 10.04 -14.22
CA TYR A 287 2.46 9.04 -14.87
C TYR A 287 2.12 7.65 -14.34
N MET A 288 1.96 6.67 -15.23
CA MET A 288 1.68 5.28 -14.85
C MET A 288 2.98 4.50 -14.65
N LEU A 289 3.07 3.82 -13.51
CA LEU A 289 4.12 2.89 -13.14
C LEU A 289 3.46 1.54 -12.86
N ASP A 290 3.85 0.51 -13.62
CA ASP A 290 3.25 -0.81 -13.51
C ASP A 290 4.20 -1.83 -12.89
N PRO A 291 4.01 -2.23 -11.62
CA PRO A 291 4.87 -3.21 -10.97
C PRO A 291 4.63 -4.63 -11.47
N THR A 292 3.55 -4.88 -12.23
CA THR A 292 3.20 -6.23 -12.71
C THR A 292 4.17 -6.76 -13.73
N PHE A 293 4.67 -5.91 -14.61
CA PHE A 293 5.68 -6.27 -15.61
C PHE A 293 6.84 -5.26 -15.61
N ASN A 294 6.99 -4.52 -14.50
CA ASN A 294 8.07 -3.57 -14.27
C ASN A 294 8.20 -2.54 -15.40
N ALA A 295 7.12 -1.82 -15.68
CA ALA A 295 7.02 -1.01 -16.89
C ALA A 295 6.43 0.39 -16.71
N ILE A 296 6.68 1.20 -17.74
CA ILE A 296 6.20 2.57 -17.90
C ILE A 296 5.77 2.79 -19.35
N PHE A 297 5.03 3.87 -19.61
CA PHE A 297 4.76 4.32 -20.99
C PHE A 297 5.81 5.30 -21.46
N VAL A 298 6.29 5.08 -22.67
CA VAL A 298 7.24 5.96 -23.36
C VAL A 298 6.80 6.23 -24.78
N ASP A 299 7.29 7.33 -25.35
CA ASP A 299 7.24 7.55 -26.78
C ASP A 299 8.27 6.65 -27.47
N GLU A 300 7.83 5.85 -28.42
CA GLU A 300 8.65 4.86 -29.13
C GLU A 300 9.84 5.49 -29.86
N ARG A 301 9.76 6.77 -30.24
CA ARG A 301 10.79 7.45 -31.02
C ARG A 301 11.83 8.13 -30.13
N SER A 302 11.38 8.83 -29.10
CA SER A 302 12.29 9.57 -28.21
C SER A 302 12.72 8.78 -26.98
N GLY A 303 11.97 7.73 -26.61
CA GLY A 303 12.12 7.03 -25.33
C GLY A 303 11.66 7.85 -24.12
N GLU A 304 11.10 9.05 -24.34
CA GLU A 304 10.65 9.92 -23.26
C GLU A 304 9.36 9.41 -22.63
N TRP A 305 9.22 9.63 -21.32
CA TRP A 305 8.04 9.24 -20.57
C TRP A 305 6.82 9.98 -21.09
N ILE A 306 5.72 9.25 -21.25
CA ILE A 306 4.44 9.82 -21.66
C ILE A 306 3.61 10.12 -20.41
N PRO A 307 3.13 11.37 -20.25
CA PRO A 307 2.06 11.67 -19.30
C PRO A 307 0.83 10.83 -19.60
N PHE A 308 0.28 10.18 -18.58
CA PHE A 308 -0.92 9.37 -18.69
C PHE A 308 -2.12 10.20 -19.18
N ASP A 309 -2.18 11.49 -18.83
CA ASP A 309 -3.13 12.46 -19.39
C ASP A 309 -3.15 12.46 -20.92
N ASP A 310 -1.96 12.50 -21.53
CA ASP A 310 -1.82 12.56 -23.00
C ASP A 310 -2.10 11.21 -23.64
N LEU A 311 -1.85 10.11 -22.90
CA LEU A 311 -2.21 8.75 -23.29
C LEU A 311 -3.73 8.58 -23.40
N LEU A 312 -4.47 9.08 -22.40
CA LEU A 312 -5.94 9.05 -22.34
C LEU A 312 -6.56 9.94 -23.41
N ALA A 313 -6.02 11.15 -23.61
CA ALA A 313 -6.48 12.08 -24.64
C ALA A 313 -6.18 11.62 -26.08
N GLY A 314 -5.53 10.47 -26.27
CA GLY A 314 -5.18 9.93 -27.59
C GLY A 314 -4.15 10.76 -28.35
N LYS A 315 -3.38 11.62 -27.65
CA LYS A 315 -2.37 12.49 -28.26
C LYS A 315 -1.06 11.78 -28.58
N THR A 316 -0.93 10.53 -28.12
CA THR A 316 0.29 9.73 -28.24
C THR A 316 0.10 8.63 -29.28
N LEU A 317 0.42 8.95 -30.54
CA LEU A 317 0.31 8.02 -31.67
C LEU A 317 1.43 6.96 -31.67
N SER A 318 2.54 7.23 -30.99
CA SER A 318 3.74 6.39 -30.87
C SER A 318 3.97 5.90 -29.43
N ALA A 319 2.91 5.72 -28.63
CA ALA A 319 3.06 5.19 -27.28
C ALA A 319 3.46 3.71 -27.31
N SER A 320 4.48 3.35 -26.53
CA SER A 320 4.89 1.97 -26.28
C SER A 320 5.04 1.73 -24.78
N ILE A 321 5.09 0.45 -24.41
CA ILE A 321 5.38 -0.01 -23.05
C ILE A 321 6.88 -0.30 -23.00
N LEU A 322 7.61 0.41 -22.13
CA LEU A 322 8.99 0.08 -21.83
C LEU A 322 9.02 -0.82 -20.60
N GLU A 323 9.16 -2.12 -20.84
CA GLU A 323 9.42 -3.12 -19.81
C GLU A 323 10.88 -3.07 -19.36
N ARG A 324 11.08 -3.28 -18.07
CA ARG A 324 12.39 -3.35 -17.46
C ARG A 324 12.63 -4.76 -16.90
N PRO A 325 13.88 -5.25 -16.90
CA PRO A 325 14.16 -6.61 -16.47
C PRO A 325 13.65 -6.89 -15.05
N VAL A 326 13.04 -8.07 -14.86
CA VAL A 326 12.71 -8.61 -13.54
C VAL A 326 13.54 -9.87 -13.34
N THR A 327 14.48 -9.83 -12.41
CA THR A 327 15.53 -10.86 -12.29
C THR A 327 15.20 -11.96 -11.29
N ASP A 328 14.26 -11.73 -10.37
CA ASP A 328 13.97 -12.65 -9.26
C ASP A 328 12.47 -12.77 -8.99
N ARG A 329 11.68 -12.92 -10.06
CA ARG A 329 10.21 -13.01 -9.94
C ARG A 329 9.77 -14.35 -9.39
N ARG A 330 9.36 -14.37 -8.12
CA ARG A 330 8.94 -15.59 -7.44
C ARG A 330 7.42 -15.75 -7.46
N PHE A 331 6.94 -16.98 -7.57
CA PHE A 331 5.53 -17.35 -7.56
C PHE A 331 5.24 -18.33 -6.44
N LEU A 332 4.26 -17.99 -5.59
CA LEU A 332 3.70 -18.86 -4.58
C LEU A 332 2.53 -19.65 -5.18
N VAL A 333 2.75 -20.96 -5.37
CA VAL A 333 1.83 -21.86 -6.06
C VAL A 333 1.54 -23.11 -5.24
N ALA A 334 0.34 -23.66 -5.39
CA ALA A 334 -0.02 -24.95 -4.78
C ALA A 334 0.63 -26.13 -5.53
N ILE A 335 0.53 -26.12 -6.86
CA ILE A 335 1.05 -27.16 -7.73
C ILE A 335 1.82 -26.49 -8.87
N PRO A 336 3.16 -26.68 -8.95
CA PRO A 336 3.93 -26.10 -10.02
C PRO A 336 3.64 -26.79 -11.36
N SER A 337 3.27 -26.01 -12.37
CA SER A 337 3.24 -26.42 -13.78
C SER A 337 4.65 -26.41 -14.41
N LEU A 338 4.77 -26.86 -15.66
CA LEU A 338 6.04 -26.95 -16.41
C LEU A 338 6.72 -25.59 -16.68
N ARG A 339 6.00 -24.46 -16.58
CA ARG A 339 6.57 -23.12 -16.76
C ARG A 339 7.45 -22.67 -15.59
N TYR A 340 7.28 -23.32 -14.45
CA TYR A 340 7.99 -22.99 -13.23
C TYR A 340 9.29 -23.79 -13.08
N THR A 341 10.31 -23.14 -12.57
CA THR A 341 11.64 -23.71 -12.31
C THR A 341 12.07 -23.42 -10.88
N ASN A 342 13.11 -24.11 -10.40
CA ASN A 342 13.72 -23.87 -9.09
C ASN A 342 12.73 -23.81 -7.92
N CYS A 343 11.70 -24.66 -7.94
CA CYS A 343 10.68 -24.71 -6.91
C CYS A 343 11.24 -25.23 -5.59
N ARG A 344 10.81 -24.62 -4.49
CA ARG A 344 11.08 -25.09 -3.12
C ARG A 344 9.84 -24.93 -2.24
N PRO A 345 9.74 -25.65 -1.11
CA PRO A 345 8.70 -25.39 -0.12
C PRO A 345 8.68 -23.92 0.30
N ALA A 346 7.48 -23.35 0.42
CA ALA A 346 7.28 -22.01 0.95
C ALA A 346 7.55 -22.00 2.47
N LYS A 347 8.16 -20.91 2.96
CA LYS A 347 8.41 -20.74 4.40
C LYS A 347 7.09 -20.72 5.16
N GLY A 348 6.96 -21.56 6.18
CA GLY A 348 5.78 -21.61 7.04
C GLY A 348 4.48 -22.13 6.38
N ARG A 349 4.52 -22.59 5.12
CA ARG A 349 3.36 -23.15 4.41
C ARG A 349 3.69 -24.51 3.79
N SER A 350 3.16 -25.57 4.39
CA SER A 350 3.44 -26.95 3.95
C SER A 350 2.72 -27.34 2.65
N ASP A 351 1.69 -26.60 2.25
CA ASP A 351 0.84 -26.86 1.09
C ASP A 351 1.15 -25.95 -0.12
N ARG A 352 2.26 -25.22 -0.06
CA ARG A 352 2.66 -24.26 -1.08
C ARG A 352 4.14 -24.38 -1.41
N GLN A 353 4.47 -24.02 -2.64
CA GLN A 353 5.83 -23.93 -3.16
C GLN A 353 6.09 -22.52 -3.68
N VAL A 354 7.34 -22.08 -3.54
CA VAL A 354 7.85 -20.87 -4.17
C VAL A 354 8.69 -21.29 -5.35
N CYS A 355 8.31 -20.83 -6.53
CA CYS A 355 8.93 -21.17 -7.79
C CYS A 355 9.37 -19.92 -8.55
N TRP A 356 10.26 -20.10 -9.51
CA TRP A 356 10.67 -19.05 -10.44
C TRP A 356 10.02 -19.26 -11.80
N TRP A 357 9.54 -18.19 -12.41
CA TRP A 357 9.15 -18.17 -13.82
C TRP A 357 10.07 -17.19 -14.56
N PRO A 358 11.13 -17.67 -15.22
CA PRO A 358 12.12 -16.80 -15.85
C PRO A 358 11.57 -16.01 -17.04
N ASP A 359 10.64 -16.60 -17.78
CA ASP A 359 10.04 -16.01 -18.99
C ASP A 359 8.70 -15.30 -18.72
N TYR A 360 8.50 -14.75 -17.51
CA TYR A 360 7.27 -14.02 -17.19
C TYR A 360 7.43 -12.52 -17.41
N ASP A 361 7.10 -12.09 -18.62
CA ASP A 361 7.06 -10.72 -19.11
C ASP A 361 5.60 -10.27 -19.39
N PHE A 362 5.42 -9.08 -19.97
CA PHE A 362 4.11 -8.56 -20.36
C PHE A 362 3.39 -9.49 -21.35
N GLU A 363 4.09 -10.03 -22.36
CA GLU A 363 3.49 -10.92 -23.35
C GLU A 363 3.02 -12.23 -22.70
N ALA A 364 3.82 -12.81 -21.81
CA ALA A 364 3.42 -13.96 -21.02
C ALA A 364 2.20 -13.67 -20.14
N TYR A 365 2.14 -12.49 -19.52
CA TYR A 365 1.00 -12.04 -18.72
C TYR A 365 -0.27 -11.90 -19.58
N ILE A 366 -0.21 -11.16 -20.69
CA ILE A 366 -1.38 -10.93 -21.56
C ILE A 366 -1.90 -12.25 -22.13
N LYS A 367 -1.00 -13.19 -22.45
CA LYS A 367 -1.37 -14.51 -22.94
C LYS A 367 -2.18 -15.33 -21.93
N GLU A 368 -2.04 -15.10 -20.63
CA GLU A 368 -2.92 -15.74 -19.63
C GLU A 368 -4.39 -15.31 -19.76
N PHE A 369 -4.64 -14.18 -20.43
CA PHE A 369 -5.96 -13.62 -20.67
C PHE A 369 -6.37 -13.66 -22.15
N GLU A 370 -5.68 -14.43 -23.00
CA GLU A 370 -5.90 -14.47 -24.45
C GLU A 370 -7.38 -14.67 -24.82
N ASP A 371 -8.05 -15.63 -24.18
CA ASP A 371 -9.47 -15.91 -24.40
C ASP A 371 -10.35 -14.71 -24.01
N ALA A 372 -10.07 -14.05 -22.87
CA ALA A 372 -10.82 -12.89 -22.43
C ALA A 372 -10.62 -11.68 -23.35
N PHE A 373 -9.40 -11.47 -23.86
CA PHE A 373 -9.10 -10.46 -24.89
C PHE A 373 -9.87 -10.75 -26.18
N ALA A 374 -9.88 -12.00 -26.63
CA ALA A 374 -10.58 -12.41 -27.85
C ALA A 374 -12.10 -12.24 -27.72
N GLU A 375 -12.70 -12.67 -26.60
CA GLU A 375 -14.13 -12.47 -26.28
C GLU A 375 -14.54 -10.99 -26.28
N ALA A 376 -13.61 -10.13 -25.89
CA ALA A 376 -13.76 -8.68 -25.90
C ALA A 376 -13.54 -8.00 -27.25
N GLY A 377 -13.10 -8.73 -28.29
CA GLY A 377 -12.72 -8.16 -29.57
C GLY A 377 -11.46 -7.29 -29.51
N LEU A 378 -10.52 -7.65 -28.63
CA LEU A 378 -9.20 -7.07 -28.47
C LEU A 378 -8.13 -8.09 -28.90
N ASN A 379 -6.97 -7.58 -29.32
CA ASN A 379 -5.81 -8.44 -29.58
C ASN A 379 -5.12 -8.79 -28.25
N PRO A 380 -4.63 -10.01 -28.04
CA PRO A 380 -3.89 -10.40 -26.84
C PRO A 380 -2.42 -9.92 -26.95
N ASP A 381 -2.22 -8.62 -27.16
CA ASP A 381 -0.93 -7.97 -27.32
C ASP A 381 -0.96 -6.54 -26.76
N GLY A 382 0.16 -5.81 -26.90
CA GLY A 382 0.26 -4.41 -26.51
C GLY A 382 -0.82 -3.50 -27.11
N SER A 383 -1.28 -3.77 -28.35
CA SER A 383 -2.34 -2.97 -28.99
C SER A 383 -3.70 -3.16 -28.31
N GLY A 384 -4.01 -4.39 -27.89
CA GLY A 384 -5.22 -4.67 -27.13
C GLY A 384 -5.17 -4.08 -25.74
N TYR A 385 -4.02 -4.14 -25.06
CA TYR A 385 -3.84 -3.51 -23.75
C TYR A 385 -3.96 -1.98 -23.82
N MET A 386 -3.38 -1.34 -24.84
CA MET A 386 -3.55 0.09 -25.09
C MET A 386 -5.01 0.47 -25.38
N ARG A 387 -5.74 -0.41 -26.09
CA ARG A 387 -7.17 -0.23 -26.34
C ARG A 387 -8.00 -0.48 -25.08
N LEU A 388 -7.58 -1.40 -24.22
CA LEU A 388 -8.16 -1.60 -22.88
C LEU A 388 -8.04 -0.29 -22.11
N LEU A 389 -6.85 0.27 -21.91
CA LEU A 389 -6.69 1.57 -21.25
C LEU A 389 -7.61 2.67 -21.80
N ARG A 390 -7.71 2.81 -23.13
CA ARG A 390 -8.48 3.90 -23.74
C ARG A 390 -10.00 3.72 -23.81
N LYS A 391 -10.52 2.49 -23.69
CA LYS A 391 -11.95 2.18 -23.95
C LYS A 391 -12.65 1.47 -22.80
N THR A 392 -12.25 1.76 -21.56
CA THR A 392 -12.65 0.97 -20.38
C THR A 392 -13.40 1.74 -19.31
N TYR A 393 -13.93 0.97 -18.38
CA TYR A 393 -14.39 1.42 -17.09
C TYR A 393 -13.19 1.54 -16.13
N TYR A 394 -13.11 2.67 -15.44
CA TYR A 394 -12.11 2.90 -14.39
C TYR A 394 -12.71 2.81 -12.99
N SER A 395 -11.96 2.25 -12.06
CA SER A 395 -12.16 2.38 -10.62
C SER A 395 -10.87 2.88 -9.98
N VAL A 396 -10.97 3.93 -9.17
CA VAL A 396 -9.81 4.63 -8.60
C VAL A 396 -9.68 4.27 -7.12
N GLY A 397 -8.54 3.76 -6.69
CA GLY A 397 -8.31 3.50 -5.27
C GLY A 397 -8.13 4.81 -4.47
N ASN A 398 -8.50 4.78 -3.19
CA ASN A 398 -8.51 5.94 -2.30
C ASN A 398 -7.19 6.11 -1.51
N GLN A 399 -6.04 5.79 -2.13
CA GLN A 399 -4.74 5.85 -1.45
C GLN A 399 -4.05 7.22 -1.57
N ALA A 400 -4.41 8.03 -2.55
CA ALA A 400 -4.02 9.45 -2.59
C ALA A 400 -5.02 10.29 -1.79
N GLY A 401 -4.58 11.46 -1.31
CA GLY A 401 -5.48 12.45 -0.73
C GLY A 401 -6.63 12.80 -1.68
N SER A 402 -7.78 13.17 -1.12
CA SER A 402 -9.04 13.40 -1.87
C SER A 402 -8.89 14.36 -3.06
N GLU A 403 -7.99 15.33 -2.98
CA GLU A 403 -7.72 16.27 -4.07
C GLU A 403 -7.10 15.61 -5.30
N VAL A 404 -6.12 14.72 -5.13
CA VAL A 404 -5.44 14.04 -6.25
C VAL A 404 -6.37 13.03 -6.90
N GLN A 405 -7.18 12.33 -6.09
CA GLN A 405 -8.23 11.46 -6.59
C GLN A 405 -9.22 12.26 -7.45
N GLN A 406 -9.70 13.41 -6.96
CA GLN A 406 -10.64 14.25 -7.69
C GLN A 406 -10.02 14.77 -9.00
N LYS A 407 -8.76 15.21 -9.00
CA LYS A 407 -8.05 15.60 -10.23
C LYS A 407 -8.05 14.50 -11.28
N PHE A 408 -7.84 13.24 -10.87
CA PHE A 408 -7.89 12.12 -11.81
C PHE A 408 -9.31 11.83 -12.29
N LEU A 409 -10.33 11.93 -11.43
CA LEU A 409 -11.73 11.79 -11.84
C LEU A 409 -12.15 12.87 -12.85
N ASP A 410 -11.75 14.13 -12.62
CA ASP A 410 -11.99 15.24 -13.53
C ASP A 410 -11.30 15.01 -14.89
N LEU A 411 -10.09 14.41 -14.89
CA LEU A 411 -9.39 14.02 -16.10
C LEU A 411 -10.16 12.95 -16.89
N LEU A 412 -10.73 11.94 -16.22
CA LEU A 412 -11.56 10.92 -16.87
C LEU A 412 -12.83 11.53 -17.46
N GLU A 413 -13.51 12.41 -16.71
CA GLU A 413 -14.71 13.11 -17.17
C GLU A 413 -14.43 14.01 -18.38
N THR A 414 -13.32 14.75 -18.37
CA THR A 414 -12.89 15.61 -19.49
C THR A 414 -12.63 14.84 -20.79
N ASN A 415 -12.29 13.55 -20.70
CA ASN A 415 -12.01 12.69 -21.85
C ASN A 415 -13.16 11.73 -22.20
N ASP A 416 -14.37 11.94 -21.64
CA ASP A 416 -15.54 11.09 -21.85
C ASP A 416 -15.30 9.61 -21.50
N ILE A 417 -14.47 9.33 -20.49
CA ILE A 417 -14.15 7.97 -20.03
C ILE A 417 -15.08 7.60 -18.87
N ALA A 418 -15.73 6.44 -18.96
CA ALA A 418 -16.64 5.96 -17.91
C ALA A 418 -15.87 5.48 -16.66
N PHE A 419 -16.40 5.78 -15.47
CA PHE A 419 -15.80 5.36 -14.20
C PHE A 419 -16.81 5.07 -13.09
N ALA A 420 -16.38 4.29 -12.11
CA ALA A 420 -17.08 4.01 -10.86
C ALA A 420 -17.20 5.29 -10.03
N LYS A 421 -18.41 5.78 -9.76
CA LYS A 421 -18.60 6.70 -8.64
C LYS A 421 -18.61 5.86 -7.36
N GLN A 422 -17.67 6.13 -6.46
CA GLN A 422 -17.52 5.39 -5.19
C GLN A 422 -18.60 5.74 -4.18
#